data_AF-A0A2V5S147-F1
#
_entry.id   AF-A0A2V5S147-F1
#
_cell.length_a   1.000
_cell.length_b   1.000
_cell.length_c   1.000
_cell.angle_alpha   90.00
_cell.angle_beta   90.00
_cell.angle_gamma   90.00
#
_symmetry.space_group_name_H-M   'P 1'
#
loop_
_entity.id
_entity.type
_entity.pdbx_description
1 polymer ?
#
loop_
_entity_poly.entity_id
_entity_poly.type
_entity_poly.pdbx_seq_one_letter_code
_entity_poly.pdbx_strand_id
1 'polypeptide(L)'
;RIREFLLKPLAHRVRELMEKTFVSLNVHDSQQDALNVFRKYDRTALPVVDSSGILVGIVTIDDMLDVAEAEATEDIQKFGGMEALEEPYMRIPLWRMVRKRAGWLVILFLGEMLTATAMANYQEELAKALVLALFLPLIISSGGNSGSQASTLMIRAMALGEVTLRDWWRVMSREVRAGLALGAILGTIGVLRVGTWAIMGEQYFHRQPYGPHWPLVALTVGIALVGVVLWGTLSGSMLPFILRRVGADPAASSAPFVATLVDVTGLIIYFSIALVIMRGAML
;
A
#
# COMPACT_ATOMS: atom_id res chain seq x y z
N ARG A 1 -27.33 17.29 -25.95
CA ARG A 1 -28.49 16.56 -26.52
C ARG A 1 -29.71 17.45 -26.75
N ILE A 2 -29.96 18.48 -25.92
CA ILE A 2 -30.98 19.53 -26.20
C ILE A 2 -30.83 20.12 -27.61
N ARG A 3 -29.58 20.26 -28.10
CA ARG A 3 -29.27 20.66 -29.49
C ARG A 3 -30.03 19.84 -30.56
N GLU A 4 -30.22 18.53 -30.40
CA GLU A 4 -30.94 17.73 -31.42
C GLU A 4 -32.42 18.06 -31.47
N PHE A 5 -33.04 18.34 -30.31
CA PHE A 5 -34.41 18.83 -30.25
C PHE A 5 -34.55 20.23 -30.86
N LEU A 6 -33.55 21.09 -30.68
CA LEU A 6 -33.55 22.45 -31.21
C LEU A 6 -33.32 22.51 -32.74
N LEU A 7 -32.65 21.52 -33.32
CA LEU A 7 -32.31 21.49 -34.75
C LEU A 7 -33.32 20.70 -35.62
N LYS A 8 -34.31 20.04 -35.01
CA LYS A 8 -35.29 19.20 -35.72
C LYS A 8 -36.64 19.92 -35.87
N PRO A 9 -37.42 19.61 -36.93
CA PRO A 9 -38.74 20.20 -37.12
C PRO A 9 -39.69 19.87 -35.97
N LEU A 10 -40.54 20.82 -35.57
CA LEU A 10 -41.49 20.66 -34.45
C LEU A 10 -42.47 19.49 -34.63
N ALA A 11 -42.70 19.03 -35.86
CA ALA A 11 -43.58 17.91 -36.18
C ALA A 11 -42.94 16.52 -35.94
N HIS A 12 -41.63 16.43 -35.68
CA HIS A 12 -40.97 15.15 -35.39
C HIS A 12 -41.42 14.59 -34.03
N ARG A 13 -41.68 13.28 -33.98
CA ARG A 13 -42.08 12.62 -32.73
C ARG A 13 -40.86 12.43 -31.83
N VAL A 14 -41.01 12.70 -30.53
CA VAL A 14 -39.95 12.52 -29.52
C VAL A 14 -39.35 11.11 -29.55
N ARG A 15 -40.18 10.07 -29.72
CA ARG A 15 -39.75 8.66 -29.81
C ARG A 15 -38.76 8.37 -30.95
N GLU A 16 -38.74 9.20 -31.99
CA GLU A 16 -37.86 9.06 -33.16
C GLU A 16 -36.51 9.77 -32.92
N LEU A 17 -36.44 10.66 -31.92
CA LEU A 17 -35.22 11.34 -31.48
C LEU A 17 -34.59 10.68 -30.25
N MET A 18 -35.29 9.72 -29.61
CA MET A 18 -34.85 9.09 -28.38
C MET A 18 -33.89 7.92 -28.65
N GLU A 19 -32.77 7.88 -27.95
CA GLU A 19 -31.93 6.68 -27.92
C GLU A 19 -32.61 5.57 -27.11
N LYS A 20 -32.67 4.37 -27.69
CA LYS A 20 -33.24 3.19 -27.05
C LYS A 20 -32.25 2.44 -26.16
N THR A 21 -30.96 2.68 -26.37
CA THR A 21 -29.88 2.14 -25.54
C THR A 21 -29.44 3.24 -24.59
N PHE A 22 -29.78 3.10 -23.31
CA PHE A 22 -29.35 4.01 -22.26
C PHE A 22 -28.61 3.24 -21.17
N VAL A 23 -27.77 3.96 -20.45
CA VAL A 23 -27.12 3.47 -19.24
C VAL A 23 -27.88 4.07 -18.07
N SER A 24 -28.15 3.27 -17.06
CA SER A 24 -28.84 3.67 -15.83
C SER A 24 -28.09 3.13 -14.63
N LEU A 25 -28.24 3.83 -13.51
CA LEU A 25 -27.82 3.37 -12.19
C LEU A 25 -28.98 2.62 -11.53
N ASN A 26 -28.69 1.66 -10.67
CA ASN A 26 -29.65 1.08 -9.77
C ASN A 26 -29.70 1.87 -8.45
N VAL A 27 -30.88 1.96 -7.84
CA VAL A 27 -31.04 2.59 -6.51
C VAL A 27 -30.21 1.92 -5.40
N HIS A 28 -29.78 0.67 -5.61
CA HIS A 28 -28.94 -0.09 -4.69
C HIS A 28 -27.44 -0.06 -5.04
N ASP A 29 -27.04 0.63 -6.11
CA ASP A 29 -25.62 0.78 -6.47
C ASP A 29 -24.89 1.59 -5.39
N SER A 30 -23.64 1.23 -5.12
CA SER A 30 -22.79 2.03 -4.24
C SER A 30 -22.41 3.36 -4.90
N GLN A 31 -22.02 4.35 -4.11
CA GLN A 31 -21.48 5.62 -4.61
C GLN A 31 -20.28 5.40 -5.54
N GLN A 32 -19.40 4.46 -5.19
CA GLN A 32 -18.27 4.05 -6.00
C GLN A 32 -18.68 3.41 -7.34
N ASP A 33 -19.72 2.58 -7.34
CA ASP A 33 -20.24 1.99 -8.59
C ASP A 33 -20.82 3.07 -9.51
N ALA A 34 -21.58 4.01 -8.94
CA ALA A 34 -22.10 5.16 -9.69
C ALA A 34 -20.97 5.99 -10.31
N LEU A 35 -19.94 6.33 -9.52
CA LEU A 35 -18.73 7.02 -10.00
C LEU A 35 -18.06 6.30 -11.18
N ASN A 36 -17.94 4.98 -11.10
CA ASN A 36 -17.34 4.17 -12.17
C ASN A 36 -18.17 4.23 -13.46
N VAL A 37 -19.50 4.24 -13.36
CA VAL A 37 -20.38 4.37 -14.53
C VAL A 37 -20.24 5.78 -15.14
N PHE A 38 -20.23 6.84 -14.33
CA PHE A 38 -20.01 8.20 -14.81
C PHE A 38 -18.67 8.36 -15.54
N ARG A 39 -17.58 7.85 -14.96
CA ARG A 39 -16.23 7.86 -15.58
C ARG A 39 -16.19 7.11 -16.92
N LYS A 40 -16.92 6.01 -17.03
CA LYS A 40 -16.91 5.15 -18.22
C LYS A 40 -17.69 5.74 -19.39
N TYR A 41 -18.82 6.39 -19.13
CA TYR A 41 -19.77 6.80 -20.17
C TYR A 41 -19.81 8.31 -20.44
N ASP A 42 -19.06 9.11 -19.68
CA ASP A 42 -18.92 10.56 -19.84
C ASP A 42 -20.29 11.27 -19.99
N ARG A 43 -21.15 11.04 -18.99
CA ARG A 43 -22.54 11.56 -18.96
C ARG A 43 -22.65 12.70 -17.96
N THR A 44 -23.39 13.74 -18.32
CA THR A 44 -23.71 14.87 -17.41
C THR A 44 -24.76 14.51 -16.37
N ALA A 45 -25.62 13.54 -16.68
CA ALA A 45 -26.61 12.98 -15.77
C ALA A 45 -26.92 11.54 -16.16
N LEU A 46 -27.22 10.72 -15.16
CA LEU A 46 -27.65 9.33 -15.35
C LEU A 46 -29.00 9.10 -14.67
N PRO A 47 -29.93 8.36 -15.32
CA PRO A 47 -31.17 7.94 -14.69
C PRO A 47 -30.89 6.89 -13.62
N VAL A 48 -31.59 6.99 -12.49
CA VAL A 48 -31.62 5.98 -11.43
C VAL A 48 -32.92 5.19 -11.55
N VAL A 49 -32.81 3.87 -11.61
CA VAL A 49 -33.95 2.95 -11.68
C VAL A 49 -34.04 2.08 -10.44
N ASP A 50 -35.25 1.66 -10.10
CA ASP A 50 -35.49 0.64 -9.07
C ASP A 50 -35.25 -0.79 -9.61
N SER A 51 -35.48 -1.78 -8.76
CA SER A 51 -35.37 -3.21 -9.12
C SER A 51 -36.38 -3.68 -10.17
N SER A 52 -37.44 -2.90 -10.44
CA SER A 52 -38.43 -3.15 -11.49
C SER A 52 -38.09 -2.41 -12.80
N GLY A 53 -36.98 -1.67 -12.85
CA GLY A 53 -36.56 -0.88 -14.01
C GLY A 53 -37.34 0.42 -14.18
N ILE A 54 -38.07 0.85 -13.14
CA ILE A 54 -38.83 2.10 -13.15
C ILE A 54 -37.88 3.26 -12.80
N LEU A 55 -37.94 4.34 -13.59
CA LEU A 55 -37.19 5.56 -13.32
C LEU A 55 -37.68 6.21 -12.03
N VAL A 56 -36.80 6.29 -11.04
CA VAL A 56 -37.09 6.91 -9.73
C VAL A 56 -36.43 8.28 -9.57
N GLY A 57 -35.38 8.56 -10.33
CA GLY A 57 -34.68 9.84 -10.24
C GLY A 57 -33.52 9.96 -11.23
N ILE A 58 -32.70 10.98 -11.01
CA ILE A 58 -31.45 11.19 -11.74
C ILE A 58 -30.34 11.53 -10.75
N VAL A 59 -29.10 11.26 -11.14
CA VAL A 59 -27.89 11.78 -10.51
C VAL A 59 -27.17 12.62 -11.55
N THR A 60 -26.57 13.74 -11.13
CA THR A 60 -25.83 14.64 -12.01
C THR A 60 -24.32 14.58 -11.75
N ILE A 61 -23.55 15.06 -12.72
CA ILE A 61 -22.08 15.01 -12.64
C ILE A 61 -21.51 15.89 -11.53
N ASP A 62 -22.15 17.01 -11.21
CA ASP A 62 -21.77 17.91 -10.11
C ASP A 62 -21.85 17.22 -8.75
N ASP A 63 -22.95 16.51 -8.46
CA ASP A 63 -23.05 15.68 -7.25
C ASP A 63 -21.97 14.59 -7.21
N MET A 64 -21.61 14.03 -8.37
CA MET A 64 -20.55 13.02 -8.47
C MET A 64 -19.15 13.57 -8.29
N LEU A 65 -18.92 14.87 -8.48
CA LEU A 65 -17.64 15.48 -8.16
C LEU A 65 -17.42 15.51 -6.64
N ASP A 66 -18.45 15.86 -5.88
CA ASP A 66 -18.38 15.86 -4.41
C ASP A 66 -18.16 14.45 -3.85
N VAL A 67 -18.86 13.46 -4.42
CA VAL A 67 -18.66 12.05 -4.06
C VAL A 67 -17.25 11.56 -4.43
N ALA A 68 -16.71 11.98 -5.58
CA ALA A 68 -15.33 11.63 -5.96
C ALA A 68 -14.30 12.17 -4.96
N GLU A 69 -14.49 13.39 -4.47
CA GLU A 69 -13.61 14.02 -3.47
C GLU A 69 -13.73 13.33 -2.10
N ALA A 70 -14.96 12.98 -1.69
CA ALA A 70 -15.21 12.26 -0.44
C ALA A 70 -14.58 10.86 -0.45
N GLU A 71 -14.79 10.08 -1.50
CA GLU A 71 -14.19 8.73 -1.67
C GLU A 71 -12.66 8.81 -1.70
N ALA A 72 -12.08 9.76 -2.43
CA ALA A 72 -10.63 9.96 -2.46
C ALA A 72 -10.08 10.32 -1.07
N THR A 73 -10.82 11.12 -0.30
CA THR A 73 -10.44 11.51 1.07
C THR A 73 -10.52 10.31 2.03
N GLU A 74 -11.58 9.51 1.93
CA GLU A 74 -11.78 8.29 2.70
C GLU A 74 -10.66 7.28 2.43
N ASP A 75 -10.33 7.02 1.16
CA ASP A 75 -9.24 6.13 0.77
C ASP A 75 -7.89 6.57 1.34
N ILE A 76 -7.59 7.87 1.29
CA ILE A 76 -6.34 8.43 1.86
C ILE A 76 -6.29 8.18 3.38
N GLN A 77 -7.39 8.38 4.09
CA GLN A 77 -7.44 8.22 5.54
C GLN A 77 -7.36 6.75 5.95
N LYS A 78 -8.10 5.86 5.28
CA LYS A 78 -7.99 4.40 5.47
C LYS A 78 -6.57 3.91 5.21
N PHE A 79 -5.95 4.38 4.13
CA PHE A 79 -4.58 4.04 3.79
C PHE A 79 -3.57 4.52 4.86
N GLY A 80 -3.85 5.66 5.50
CA GLY A 80 -3.08 6.18 6.63
C GLY A 80 -3.22 5.36 7.93
N GLY A 81 -4.01 4.29 7.94
CA GLY A 81 -4.23 3.51 9.15
C GLY A 81 -5.11 4.25 10.15
N MET A 82 -6.22 4.83 9.68
CA MET A 82 -7.31 5.28 10.54
C MET A 82 -8.69 5.07 9.91
N GLU A 83 -9.74 5.08 10.73
CA GLU A 83 -11.11 5.17 10.24
C GLU A 83 -11.37 6.55 9.62
N ALA A 84 -12.18 6.58 8.56
CA ALA A 84 -12.51 7.82 7.87
C ALA A 84 -13.25 8.81 8.78
N LEU A 85 -12.90 10.09 8.61
CA LEU A 85 -13.47 11.25 9.27
C LEU A 85 -14.63 11.76 8.44
N GLU A 86 -15.81 11.83 9.07
CA GLU A 86 -17.04 12.32 8.43
C GLU A 86 -17.19 13.85 8.51
N GLU A 87 -16.29 14.53 9.24
CA GLU A 87 -16.35 15.97 9.51
C GLU A 87 -14.97 16.63 9.32
N PRO A 88 -14.92 17.95 9.05
CA PRO A 88 -13.65 18.68 8.96
C PRO A 88 -12.79 18.53 10.22
N TYR A 89 -11.47 18.36 10.04
CA TYR A 89 -10.51 18.08 11.12
C TYR A 89 -10.68 18.94 12.38
N MET A 90 -10.77 20.27 12.22
CA MET A 90 -10.87 21.21 13.34
C MET A 90 -12.22 21.19 14.07
N ARG A 91 -13.24 20.53 13.53
CA ARG A 91 -14.57 20.40 14.15
C ARG A 91 -14.71 19.11 14.97
N ILE A 92 -13.80 18.16 14.78
CA ILE A 92 -13.87 16.88 15.46
C ILE A 92 -13.40 17.03 16.91
N PRO A 93 -14.22 16.67 17.91
CA PRO A 93 -13.80 16.71 19.31
C PRO A 93 -12.70 15.68 19.56
N LEU A 94 -11.76 16.00 20.46
CA LEU A 94 -10.58 15.18 20.77
C LEU A 94 -10.92 13.69 21.00
N TRP A 95 -11.97 13.40 21.76
CA TRP A 95 -12.35 12.01 22.06
C TRP A 95 -12.80 11.21 20.83
N ARG A 96 -13.48 11.87 19.88
CA ARG A 96 -13.87 11.25 18.62
C ARG A 96 -12.64 10.98 17.75
N MET A 97 -11.69 11.92 17.70
CA MET A 97 -10.41 11.74 17.02
C MET A 97 -9.61 10.56 17.58
N VAL A 98 -9.53 10.45 18.91
CA VAL A 98 -8.85 9.33 19.58
C VAL A 98 -9.52 8.02 19.20
N ARG A 99 -10.86 7.93 19.26
CA ARG A 99 -11.59 6.70 18.92
C ARG A 99 -11.35 6.24 17.47
N LYS A 100 -11.36 7.18 16.51
CA LYS A 100 -11.12 6.91 15.07
C LYS A 100 -9.71 6.39 14.76
N ARG A 101 -8.74 6.60 15.66
CA ARG A 101 -7.34 6.18 15.50
C ARG A 101 -6.95 5.01 16.42
N ALA A 102 -7.50 4.98 17.64
CA ALA A 102 -7.09 4.06 18.69
C ALA A 102 -7.33 2.60 18.32
N GLY A 103 -8.46 2.27 17.69
CA GLY A 103 -8.75 0.90 17.25
C GLY A 103 -7.65 0.35 16.32
N TRP A 104 -7.27 1.14 15.32
CA TRP A 104 -6.21 0.79 14.39
C TRP A 104 -4.82 0.82 15.01
N LEU A 105 -4.49 1.81 15.84
CA LEU A 105 -3.21 1.85 16.56
C LEU A 105 -3.03 0.66 17.51
N VAL A 106 -4.08 0.22 18.19
CA VAL A 106 -4.03 -0.96 19.06
C VAL A 106 -3.77 -2.23 18.24
N ILE A 107 -4.46 -2.40 17.11
CA ILE A 107 -4.26 -3.57 16.24
C ILE A 107 -2.83 -3.59 15.67
N LEU A 108 -2.33 -2.46 15.19
CA LEU A 108 -0.96 -2.32 14.71
C LEU A 108 0.05 -2.59 15.83
N PHE A 109 -0.17 -2.06 17.03
CA PHE A 109 0.70 -2.28 18.18
C PHE A 109 0.76 -3.75 18.61
N LEU A 110 -0.38 -4.44 18.61
CA LEU A 110 -0.42 -5.88 18.90
C LEU A 110 0.31 -6.69 17.82
N GLY A 111 0.18 -6.31 16.55
CA GLY A 111 0.98 -6.89 15.47
C GLY A 111 2.47 -6.63 15.66
N GLU A 112 2.83 -5.41 16.06
CA GLU A 112 4.21 -5.00 16.31
C GLU A 112 4.83 -5.74 17.49
N MET A 113 4.06 -6.15 18.50
CA MET A 113 4.58 -7.01 19.58
C MET A 113 5.13 -8.36 19.09
N LEU A 114 4.73 -8.82 17.89
CA LEU A 114 5.29 -10.01 17.29
C LEU A 114 6.77 -9.81 16.91
N THR A 115 7.24 -8.58 16.66
CA THR A 115 8.65 -8.30 16.40
C THR A 115 9.50 -8.59 17.64
N ALA A 116 9.03 -8.22 18.83
CA ALA A 116 9.70 -8.55 20.09
C ALA A 116 9.81 -10.07 20.29
N THR A 117 8.76 -10.81 19.93
CA THR A 117 8.77 -12.28 19.97
C THR A 117 9.74 -12.87 18.95
N ALA A 118 9.77 -12.34 17.72
CA ALA A 118 10.72 -12.75 16.69
C ALA A 118 12.17 -12.47 17.13
N MET A 119 12.45 -11.30 17.70
CA MET A 119 13.77 -10.94 18.22
C MET A 119 14.22 -11.85 19.36
N ALA A 120 13.31 -12.26 20.25
CA ALA A 120 13.64 -13.18 21.34
C ALA A 120 14.17 -14.53 20.83
N ASN A 121 13.71 -15.01 19.67
CA ASN A 121 14.21 -16.24 19.05
C ASN A 121 15.65 -16.11 18.50
N TYR A 122 16.14 -14.88 18.27
CA TYR A 122 17.49 -14.60 17.77
C TYR A 122 18.39 -13.96 18.84
N GLN A 123 18.01 -14.06 20.12
CA GLN A 123 18.70 -13.38 21.20
C GLN A 123 20.14 -13.91 21.41
N GLU A 124 20.36 -15.21 21.24
CA GLU A 124 21.69 -15.80 21.37
C GLU A 124 22.62 -15.35 20.24
N GLU A 125 22.11 -15.27 19.01
CA GLU A 125 22.81 -14.76 17.83
C GLU A 125 23.16 -13.28 17.99
N LEU A 126 22.19 -12.49 18.46
CA LEU A 126 22.40 -11.07 18.76
C LEU A 126 23.47 -10.86 19.83
N ALA A 127 23.55 -11.73 20.85
CA ALA A 127 24.58 -11.65 21.87
C ALA A 127 25.98 -11.91 21.29
N LYS A 128 26.11 -12.82 20.31
CA LYS A 128 27.37 -13.11 19.63
C LYS A 128 27.78 -12.01 18.64
N ALA A 129 26.80 -11.40 17.95
CA ALA A 129 27.03 -10.42 16.90
C ALA A 129 26.21 -9.14 17.11
N LEU A 130 26.49 -8.43 18.22
CA LEU A 130 25.77 -7.20 18.59
C LEU A 130 25.80 -6.12 17.50
N VAL A 131 26.83 -6.15 16.64
CA VAL A 131 26.96 -5.27 15.47
C VAL A 131 25.76 -5.36 14.53
N LEU A 132 25.10 -6.52 14.42
CA LEU A 132 23.94 -6.72 13.56
C LEU A 132 22.73 -5.90 14.03
N ALA A 133 22.60 -5.68 15.35
CA ALA A 133 21.53 -4.86 15.91
C ALA A 133 21.56 -3.42 15.40
N LEU A 134 22.75 -2.89 15.04
CA LEU A 134 22.92 -1.53 14.53
C LEU A 134 22.23 -1.32 13.17
N PHE A 135 22.00 -2.40 12.42
CA PHE A 135 21.40 -2.35 11.08
C PHE A 135 19.91 -2.69 11.08
N LEU A 136 19.35 -3.12 12.21
CA LEU A 136 17.94 -3.48 12.32
C LEU A 136 17.01 -2.34 11.87
N PRO A 137 17.12 -1.10 12.39
CA PRO A 137 16.22 -0.02 11.98
C PRO A 137 16.31 0.25 10.47
N LEU A 138 17.51 0.15 9.91
CA LEU A 138 17.75 0.39 8.49
C LEU A 138 17.07 -0.67 7.63
N ILE A 139 17.23 -1.95 7.97
CA ILE A 139 16.70 -3.07 7.19
C ILE A 139 15.17 -3.09 7.28
N ILE A 140 14.64 -3.03 8.49
CA ILE A 140 13.20 -3.02 8.77
C ILE A 140 12.52 -1.86 8.03
N SER A 141 13.03 -0.63 8.22
CA SER A 141 12.47 0.55 7.56
C SER A 141 12.56 0.48 6.03
N SER A 142 13.63 -0.08 5.47
CA SER A 142 13.77 -0.23 4.02
C SER A 142 12.70 -1.14 3.43
N GLY A 143 12.39 -2.25 4.10
CA GLY A 143 11.30 -3.14 3.71
C GLY A 143 9.93 -2.45 3.83
N GLY A 144 9.64 -1.85 4.99
CA GLY A 144 8.36 -1.19 5.26
C GLY A 144 8.07 -0.03 4.31
N ASN A 145 9.10 0.78 3.98
CA ASN A 145 9.00 1.86 3.00
C ASN A 145 8.72 1.32 1.59
N SER A 146 9.41 0.25 1.18
CA SER A 146 9.20 -0.38 -0.13
C SER A 146 7.78 -0.96 -0.24
N GLY A 147 7.31 -1.63 0.81
CA GLY A 147 5.96 -2.18 0.87
C GLY A 147 4.88 -1.10 0.87
N SER A 148 5.08 -0.01 1.61
CA SER A 148 4.14 1.13 1.61
C SER A 148 4.03 1.77 0.23
N GLN A 149 5.16 1.94 -0.48
CA GLN A 149 5.15 2.45 -1.86
C GLN A 149 4.40 1.51 -2.81
N ALA A 150 4.69 0.21 -2.74
CA ALA A 150 4.02 -0.79 -3.58
C ALA A 150 2.51 -0.88 -3.30
N SER A 151 2.10 -0.85 -2.03
CA SER A 151 0.69 -0.83 -1.62
C SER A 151 -0.04 0.41 -2.13
N THR A 152 0.58 1.59 -2.00
CA THR A 152 0.02 2.86 -2.51
C THR A 152 -0.29 2.77 -4.01
N LEU A 153 0.67 2.27 -4.79
CA LEU A 153 0.52 2.13 -6.24
C LEU A 153 -0.59 1.13 -6.59
N MET A 154 -0.65 -0.01 -5.89
CA MET A 154 -1.64 -1.04 -6.18
C MET A 154 -3.05 -0.66 -5.76
N ILE A 155 -3.25 -0.07 -4.59
CA ILE A 155 -4.57 0.40 -4.14
C ILE A 155 -5.12 1.42 -5.14
N ARG A 156 -4.31 2.42 -5.52
CA ARG A 156 -4.70 3.42 -6.52
C ARG A 156 -5.04 2.78 -7.87
N ALA A 157 -4.18 1.90 -8.37
CA ALA A 157 -4.39 1.29 -9.68
C ALA A 157 -5.63 0.36 -9.69
N MET A 158 -5.94 -0.28 -8.55
CA MET A 158 -7.17 -1.06 -8.37
C MET A 158 -8.43 -0.18 -8.27
N ALA A 159 -8.35 0.97 -7.57
CA ALA A 159 -9.43 1.94 -7.45
C ALA A 159 -9.76 2.63 -8.79
N LEU A 160 -8.74 2.85 -9.63
CA LEU A 160 -8.91 3.37 -10.99
C LEU A 160 -9.33 2.30 -12.02
N GLY A 161 -9.41 1.02 -11.61
CA GLY A 161 -9.74 -0.09 -12.50
C GLY A 161 -8.64 -0.43 -13.52
N GLU A 162 -7.43 0.11 -13.35
CA GLU A 162 -6.26 -0.18 -14.20
C GLU A 162 -5.76 -1.62 -14.00
N VAL A 163 -6.05 -2.21 -12.83
CA VAL A 163 -5.61 -3.55 -12.45
C VAL A 163 -6.74 -4.33 -11.80
N THR A 164 -6.88 -5.59 -12.20
CA THR A 164 -7.92 -6.50 -11.69
C THR A 164 -7.30 -7.74 -11.08
N LEU A 165 -8.10 -8.54 -10.36
CA LEU A 165 -7.64 -9.81 -9.79
C LEU A 165 -7.03 -10.77 -10.81
N ARG A 166 -7.38 -10.65 -12.10
CA ARG A 166 -6.81 -11.47 -13.18
C ARG A 166 -5.35 -11.15 -13.47
N ASP A 167 -4.92 -9.94 -13.13
CA ASP A 167 -3.56 -9.45 -13.39
C ASP A 167 -2.55 -9.88 -12.31
N TRP A 168 -2.97 -10.64 -11.29
CA TRP A 168 -2.16 -11.05 -10.14
C TRP A 168 -0.73 -11.48 -10.53
N TRP A 169 -0.60 -12.47 -11.41
CA TRP A 169 0.71 -13.01 -11.82
C TRP A 169 1.54 -12.01 -12.61
N ARG A 170 0.89 -11.16 -13.42
CA ARG A 170 1.55 -10.12 -14.20
C ARG A 170 2.14 -9.06 -13.28
N VAL A 171 1.38 -8.61 -12.28
CA VAL A 171 1.84 -7.66 -11.27
C VAL A 171 2.96 -8.28 -10.44
N MET A 172 2.77 -9.47 -9.89
CA MET A 172 3.80 -10.15 -9.10
C MET A 172 5.14 -10.24 -9.83
N SER A 173 5.16 -10.64 -11.11
CA SER A 173 6.40 -10.71 -11.90
C SER A 173 7.05 -9.34 -12.17
N ARG A 174 6.26 -8.27 -12.27
CA ARG A 174 6.76 -6.90 -12.39
C ARG A 174 7.39 -6.45 -11.08
N GLU A 175 6.72 -6.73 -9.96
CA GLU A 175 7.16 -6.35 -8.63
C GLU A 175 8.37 -7.16 -8.14
N VAL A 176 8.53 -8.44 -8.53
CA VAL A 176 9.78 -9.18 -8.30
C VAL A 176 10.96 -8.48 -8.94
N ARG A 177 10.83 -8.06 -10.21
CA ARG A 177 11.92 -7.37 -10.93
C ARG A 177 12.21 -6.01 -10.33
N ALA A 178 11.18 -5.24 -10.00
CA ALA A 178 11.33 -3.95 -9.33
C ALA A 178 11.99 -4.10 -7.96
N GLY A 179 11.52 -5.04 -7.13
CA GLY A 179 12.05 -5.33 -5.80
C GLY A 179 13.51 -5.78 -5.82
N LEU A 180 13.89 -6.67 -6.76
CA LEU A 180 15.28 -7.06 -6.94
C LEU A 180 16.18 -5.87 -7.35
N ALA A 181 15.71 -5.03 -8.28
CA ALA A 181 16.47 -3.86 -8.72
C ALA A 181 16.65 -2.82 -7.59
N LEU A 182 15.56 -2.46 -6.91
CA LEU A 182 15.58 -1.54 -5.77
C LEU A 182 16.41 -2.09 -4.62
N GLY A 183 16.24 -3.38 -4.31
CA GLY A 183 17.01 -4.10 -3.31
C GLY A 183 18.50 -4.11 -3.61
N ALA A 184 18.89 -4.31 -4.88
CA ALA A 184 20.29 -4.26 -5.29
C ALA A 184 20.89 -2.85 -5.16
N ILE A 185 20.12 -1.81 -5.50
CA ILE A 185 20.54 -0.41 -5.33
C ILE A 185 20.79 -0.11 -3.85
N LEU A 186 19.80 -0.40 -2.99
CA LEU A 186 19.90 -0.14 -1.56
C LEU A 186 20.96 -1.03 -0.88
N GLY A 187 21.04 -2.30 -1.27
CA GLY A 187 22.04 -3.25 -0.79
C GLY A 187 23.46 -2.81 -1.13
N THR A 188 23.69 -2.32 -2.36
CA THR A 188 24.99 -1.77 -2.77
C THR A 188 25.36 -0.55 -1.94
N ILE A 189 24.42 0.39 -1.74
CA ILE A 189 24.63 1.56 -0.87
C ILE A 189 24.94 1.12 0.56
N GLY A 190 24.24 0.11 1.08
CA GLY A 190 24.48 -0.48 2.40
C GLY A 190 25.89 -1.04 2.54
N VAL A 191 26.32 -1.88 1.59
CA VAL A 191 27.68 -2.46 1.55
C VAL A 191 28.74 -1.35 1.50
N LEU A 192 28.58 -0.38 0.62
CA LEU A 192 29.51 0.75 0.48
C LEU A 192 29.58 1.57 1.78
N ARG A 193 28.44 1.83 2.43
CA ARG A 193 28.39 2.53 3.70
C ARG A 193 29.11 1.75 4.81
N VAL A 194 28.90 0.43 4.91
CA VAL A 194 29.59 -0.39 5.92
C VAL A 194 31.09 -0.40 5.68
N GLY A 195 31.52 -0.64 4.43
CA GLY A 195 32.93 -0.70 4.08
C GLY A 195 33.66 0.64 4.27
N THR A 196 33.06 1.74 3.84
CA THR A 196 33.64 3.08 4.02
C THR A 196 33.80 3.43 5.50
N TRP A 197 32.80 3.15 6.36
CA TRP A 197 32.91 3.39 7.80
C TRP A 197 33.89 2.45 8.49
N ALA A 198 34.06 1.22 8.01
CA ALA A 198 35.06 0.30 8.55
C ALA A 198 36.48 0.84 8.29
N ILE A 199 36.78 1.18 7.04
CA ILE A 199 38.11 1.65 6.60
C ILE A 199 38.43 3.02 7.20
N MET A 200 37.49 3.98 7.09
CA MET A 200 37.69 5.34 7.59
C MET A 200 37.68 5.37 9.13
N GLY A 201 36.86 4.53 9.77
CA GLY A 201 36.80 4.37 11.22
C GLY A 201 38.14 3.96 11.82
N GLU A 202 38.79 2.97 11.20
CA GLU A 202 40.09 2.47 11.62
C GLU A 202 41.19 3.50 11.39
N GLN A 203 41.22 4.10 10.20
CA GLN A 203 42.28 5.02 9.77
C GLN A 203 42.21 6.39 10.48
N TYR A 204 41.01 6.96 10.68
CA TYR A 204 40.86 8.33 11.15
C TYR A 204 40.30 8.45 12.58
N PHE A 205 39.53 7.47 13.04
CA PHE A 205 38.86 7.53 14.34
C PHE A 205 39.42 6.53 15.35
N HIS A 206 40.39 5.69 14.96
CA HIS A 206 40.95 4.58 15.74
C HIS A 206 39.87 3.72 16.42
N ARG A 207 38.74 3.53 15.71
CA ARG A 207 37.61 2.71 16.14
C ARG A 207 37.32 1.68 15.06
N GLN A 208 37.11 0.43 15.45
CA GLN A 208 36.57 -0.60 14.57
C GLN A 208 35.08 -0.77 14.86
N PRO A 209 34.18 0.04 14.25
CA PRO A 209 32.76 0.05 14.59
C PRO A 209 32.05 -1.27 14.31
N TYR A 210 32.61 -2.12 13.44
CA TYR A 210 31.99 -3.38 13.02
C TYR A 210 32.85 -4.62 13.28
N GLY A 211 33.98 -4.45 13.99
CA GLY A 211 34.92 -5.53 14.29
C GLY A 211 35.71 -6.06 13.08
N PRO A 212 36.51 -7.13 13.27
CA PRO A 212 37.44 -7.65 12.28
C PRO A 212 36.75 -8.29 11.06
N HIS A 213 35.55 -8.85 11.23
CA HIS A 213 34.78 -9.44 10.12
C HIS A 213 33.75 -8.47 9.52
N TRP A 214 34.06 -7.18 9.49
CA TRP A 214 33.21 -6.17 8.83
C TRP A 214 32.85 -6.51 7.37
N PRO A 215 33.66 -7.23 6.54
CA PRO A 215 33.24 -7.59 5.20
C PRO A 215 32.03 -8.54 5.19
N LEU A 216 31.96 -9.46 6.16
CA LEU A 216 30.81 -10.36 6.33
C LEU A 216 29.58 -9.57 6.79
N VAL A 217 29.76 -8.57 7.65
CA VAL A 217 28.66 -7.65 8.05
C VAL A 217 28.15 -6.89 6.83
N ALA A 218 29.03 -6.32 6.03
CA ALA A 218 28.66 -5.58 4.82
C ALA A 218 27.87 -6.46 3.84
N LEU A 219 28.37 -7.67 3.57
CA LEU A 219 27.70 -8.63 2.70
C LEU A 219 26.33 -9.04 3.25
N THR A 220 26.23 -9.30 4.56
CA THR A 220 24.98 -9.64 5.24
C THR A 220 23.96 -8.52 5.09
N VAL A 221 24.35 -7.27 5.36
CA VAL A 221 23.48 -6.09 5.19
C VAL A 221 23.04 -5.94 3.73
N GLY A 222 23.96 -6.10 2.77
CA GLY A 222 23.67 -5.99 1.34
C GLY A 222 22.64 -7.02 0.85
N ILE A 223 22.86 -8.29 1.15
CA ILE A 223 21.96 -9.38 0.73
C ILE A 223 20.63 -9.31 1.48
N ALA A 224 20.66 -8.97 2.77
CA ALA A 224 19.44 -8.79 3.54
C ALA A 224 18.58 -7.66 3.01
N LEU A 225 19.17 -6.54 2.60
CA LEU A 225 18.42 -5.45 1.97
C LEU A 225 17.75 -5.90 0.67
N VAL A 226 18.41 -6.72 -0.15
CA VAL A 226 17.77 -7.30 -1.34
C VAL A 226 16.55 -8.12 -0.96
N GLY A 227 16.69 -9.03 0.01
CA GLY A 227 15.61 -9.91 0.45
C GLY A 227 14.43 -9.16 1.08
N VAL A 228 14.72 -8.22 1.99
CA VAL A 228 13.69 -7.47 2.73
C VAL A 228 12.98 -6.45 1.84
N VAL A 229 13.68 -5.79 0.92
CA VAL A 229 13.05 -4.87 -0.05
C VAL A 229 12.17 -5.65 -1.02
N LEU A 230 12.66 -6.78 -1.56
CA LEU A 230 11.85 -7.67 -2.41
C LEU A 230 10.59 -8.12 -1.68
N TRP A 231 10.72 -8.60 -0.44
CA TRP A 231 9.59 -9.04 0.36
C TRP A 231 8.63 -7.90 0.68
N GLY A 232 9.14 -6.72 1.01
CA GLY A 232 8.34 -5.52 1.24
C GLY A 232 7.49 -5.17 0.02
N THR A 233 8.13 -5.08 -1.16
CA THR A 233 7.43 -4.79 -2.41
C THR A 233 6.35 -5.84 -2.73
N LEU A 234 6.65 -7.12 -2.56
CA LEU A 234 5.69 -8.20 -2.80
C LEU A 234 4.53 -8.15 -1.80
N SER A 235 4.82 -7.99 -0.51
CA SER A 235 3.80 -7.90 0.52
C SER A 235 2.87 -6.72 0.28
N GLY A 236 3.44 -5.54 0.01
CA GLY A 236 2.68 -4.33 -0.28
C GLY A 236 1.83 -4.41 -1.54
N SER A 237 2.37 -4.99 -2.63
CA SER A 237 1.63 -5.09 -3.89
C SER A 237 0.55 -6.19 -3.89
N MET A 238 0.80 -7.31 -3.23
CA MET A 238 -0.09 -8.48 -3.27
C MET A 238 -1.18 -8.45 -2.20
N LEU A 239 -0.95 -7.81 -1.05
CA LEU A 239 -1.93 -7.75 0.03
C LEU A 239 -3.27 -7.12 -0.40
N PRO A 240 -3.33 -5.99 -1.14
CA PRO A 240 -4.59 -5.43 -1.64
C PRO A 240 -5.41 -6.41 -2.49
N PHE A 241 -4.75 -7.24 -3.28
CA PHE A 241 -5.41 -8.27 -4.07
C PHE A 241 -5.98 -9.39 -3.19
N ILE A 242 -5.25 -9.80 -2.15
CA ILE A 242 -5.73 -10.81 -1.18
C ILE A 242 -7.00 -10.30 -0.51
N LEU A 243 -6.98 -9.05 -0.01
CA LEU A 243 -8.14 -8.41 0.60
C LEU A 243 -9.34 -8.38 -0.36
N ARG A 244 -9.14 -7.91 -1.60
CA ARG A 244 -10.21 -7.91 -2.61
C ARG A 244 -10.75 -9.30 -2.90
N ARG A 245 -9.89 -10.33 -2.91
CA ARG A 245 -10.28 -11.71 -3.20
C ARG A 245 -11.17 -12.32 -2.10
N VAL A 246 -10.98 -11.89 -0.85
CA VAL A 246 -11.81 -12.30 0.29
C VAL A 246 -13.00 -11.38 0.53
N GLY A 247 -13.20 -10.35 -0.30
CA GLY A 247 -14.31 -9.40 -0.22
C GLY A 247 -14.08 -8.23 0.74
N ALA A 248 -12.85 -8.04 1.22
CA ALA A 248 -12.46 -6.89 2.03
C ALA A 248 -12.03 -5.71 1.14
N ASP A 249 -12.14 -4.50 1.71
CA ASP A 249 -11.70 -3.27 1.08
C ASP A 249 -10.16 -3.25 0.89
N PRO A 250 -9.63 -3.14 -0.35
CA PRO A 250 -8.20 -3.04 -0.59
C PRO A 250 -7.52 -1.85 0.10
N ALA A 251 -8.24 -0.74 0.33
CA ALA A 251 -7.72 0.43 1.04
C ALA A 251 -7.39 0.12 2.50
N ALA A 252 -7.94 -0.97 3.06
CA ALA A 252 -7.58 -1.46 4.39
C ALA A 252 -6.14 -2.01 4.47
N SER A 253 -5.47 -2.28 3.34
CA SER A 253 -4.03 -2.55 3.24
C SER A 253 -3.20 -1.29 3.49
N SER A 254 -3.46 -0.65 4.63
CA SER A 254 -2.85 0.61 5.05
C SER A 254 -1.32 0.52 5.09
N ALA A 255 -0.64 1.64 4.80
CA ALA A 255 0.81 1.70 4.87
C ALA A 255 1.36 1.19 6.22
N PRO A 256 0.81 1.60 7.38
CA PRO A 256 1.26 1.08 8.67
C PRO A 256 1.09 -0.44 8.82
N PHE A 257 -0.01 -1.01 8.31
CA PHE A 257 -0.22 -2.45 8.41
C PHE A 257 0.80 -3.25 7.58
N VAL A 258 1.10 -2.77 6.37
CA VAL A 258 2.16 -3.36 5.54
C VAL A 258 3.51 -3.24 6.23
N ALA A 259 3.82 -2.09 6.83
CA ALA A 259 5.05 -1.89 7.59
C ALA A 259 5.18 -2.91 8.72
N THR A 260 4.19 -3.03 9.61
CA THR A 260 4.23 -4.01 10.71
C THR A 260 4.42 -5.46 10.24
N LEU A 261 3.78 -5.85 9.13
CA LEU A 261 4.00 -7.18 8.54
C LEU A 261 5.46 -7.37 8.09
N VAL A 262 6.02 -6.34 7.44
CA VAL A 262 7.40 -6.34 6.97
C VAL A 262 8.40 -6.22 8.13
N ASP A 263 8.03 -5.63 9.26
CA ASP A 263 8.91 -5.52 10.41
C ASP A 263 9.18 -6.90 11.02
N VAL A 264 8.11 -7.69 11.23
CA VAL A 264 8.22 -9.07 11.74
C VAL A 264 8.96 -9.97 10.75
N THR A 265 8.55 -9.95 9.48
CA THR A 265 9.10 -10.86 8.46
C THR A 265 10.51 -10.43 8.01
N GLY A 266 10.78 -9.12 8.00
CA GLY A 266 12.08 -8.54 7.67
C GLY A 266 13.15 -8.89 8.70
N LEU A 267 12.79 -8.94 9.99
CA LEU A 267 13.66 -9.48 11.04
C LEU A 267 14.07 -10.93 10.75
N ILE A 268 13.09 -11.77 10.45
CA ILE A 268 13.32 -13.19 10.15
C ILE A 268 14.24 -13.32 8.92
N ILE A 269 13.95 -12.61 7.83
CA ILE A 269 14.77 -12.61 6.62
C ILE A 269 16.20 -12.17 6.94
N TYR A 270 16.37 -11.08 7.71
CA TYR A 270 17.69 -10.57 8.07
C TYR A 270 18.51 -11.59 8.86
N PHE A 271 17.96 -12.11 9.94
CA PHE A 271 18.68 -13.06 10.78
C PHE A 271 18.91 -14.40 10.11
N SER A 272 17.98 -14.88 9.27
CA SER A 272 18.23 -16.07 8.43
C SER A 272 19.41 -15.87 7.49
N ILE A 273 19.53 -14.70 6.85
CA ILE A 273 20.66 -14.38 5.98
C ILE A 273 21.95 -14.24 6.78
N ALA A 274 21.91 -13.57 7.94
CA ALA A 274 23.06 -13.45 8.84
C ALA A 274 23.56 -14.82 9.32
N LEU A 275 22.66 -15.72 9.72
CA LEU A 275 22.99 -17.08 10.12
C LEU A 275 23.66 -17.87 9.00
N VAL A 276 23.25 -17.69 7.75
CA VAL A 276 23.88 -18.38 6.60
C VAL A 276 25.27 -17.82 6.31
N ILE A 277 25.44 -16.50 6.31
CA ILE A 277 26.68 -15.84 5.90
C ILE A 277 27.75 -15.86 7.01
N MET A 278 27.33 -15.74 8.27
CA MET A 278 28.24 -15.55 9.40
C MET A 278 28.48 -16.83 10.20
N ARG A 279 27.90 -17.97 9.77
CA ARG A 279 28.04 -19.27 10.43
C ARG A 279 29.51 -19.65 10.61
N GLY A 280 29.93 -19.88 11.85
CA GLY A 280 31.30 -20.29 12.16
C GLY A 280 32.34 -19.15 12.11
N ALA A 281 31.91 -17.90 11.88
CA ALA A 281 32.74 -16.71 12.04
C ALA A 281 32.29 -15.87 13.24
N MET A 282 31.05 -15.36 13.21
CA MET A 282 30.48 -14.57 14.30
C MET A 282 29.23 -15.21 14.93
N LEU A 283 28.58 -16.17 14.27
CA LEU A 283 27.34 -16.83 14.72
C LEU A 283 27.52 -18.35 14.80
#